data_AF-A0A1I7BF55-F1
#
_entry.id   AF-A0A1I7BF55-F1
#
_cell.length_a   1.000
_cell.length_b   1.000
_cell.length_c   1.000
_cell.angle_alpha   90.00
_cell.angle_beta   90.00
_cell.angle_gamma   90.00
#
_symmetry.space_group_name_H-M   'P 1'
#
loop_
_entity.id
_entity.type
_entity.pdbx_description
1 polymer ?
#
loop_
_entity_poly.entity_id
_entity_poly.type
_entity_poly.pdbx_seq_one_letter_code
_entity_poly.pdbx_strand_id
1 'polypeptide(L)'
;MDSTKREFVEQLFSPLKANFSLPRPDSSIVLSLIDDSETTVYSRVLGAAQLNDTQAFAQSLEEIRLELAVRSGNIPADLRKSLKEQDSVLSYHIA
;
A
#
# COMPACT_ATOMS: atom_id res chain seq x y z
N MET A 1 0.97 -14.10 10.83
CA MET A 1 1.55 -13.89 9.49
C MET A 1 2.77 -14.76 9.33
N ASP A 2 2.82 -15.55 8.26
CA ASP A 2 3.95 -16.43 7.92
C ASP A 2 5.20 -15.64 7.51
N SER A 3 6.35 -16.33 7.46
CA SER A 3 7.66 -15.75 7.11
C SER A 3 7.74 -15.34 5.64
N THR A 4 7.14 -16.10 4.74
CA THR A 4 7.16 -15.84 3.29
C THR A 4 6.48 -14.51 2.94
N LYS A 5 5.32 -14.22 3.54
CA LYS A 5 4.64 -12.93 3.37
C LYS A 5 5.48 -11.77 3.88
N ARG A 6 6.23 -11.95 4.97
CA ARG A 6 7.10 -10.90 5.53
C ARG A 6 8.26 -10.61 4.59
N GLU A 7 8.97 -11.64 4.14
CA GLU A 7 10.07 -11.51 3.18
C GLU A 7 9.63 -10.83 1.88
N PHE A 8 8.45 -11.19 1.37
CA PHE A 8 7.89 -10.54 0.19
C PHE A 8 7.63 -9.05 0.41
N VAL A 9 7.04 -8.67 1.56
CA VAL A 9 6.77 -7.26 1.89
C VAL A 9 8.08 -6.48 2.05
N GLU A 10 9.08 -7.06 2.71
CA GLU A 10 10.40 -6.45 2.86
C GLU A 10 11.09 -6.20 1.51
N GLN A 11 11.02 -7.18 0.59
CA GLN A 11 11.55 -7.02 -0.77
C GLN A 11 10.78 -5.97 -1.57
N LEU A 12 9.45 -5.96 -1.46
CA LEU A 12 8.58 -5.07 -2.22
C LEU A 12 8.80 -3.59 -1.88
N PHE A 13 9.01 -3.28 -0.60
CA PHE A 13 9.12 -1.89 -0.14
C PHE A 13 10.56 -1.41 0.07
N SER A 14 11.57 -2.24 -0.26
CA SER A 14 12.97 -1.83 -0.23
C SER A 14 13.18 -0.49 -0.97
N PRO A 15 13.89 0.49 -0.38
CA PRO A 15 14.75 0.39 0.81
C PRO A 15 14.04 0.57 2.17
N LEU A 16 12.72 0.74 2.21
CA LEU A 16 11.98 0.90 3.47
C LEU A 16 11.90 -0.42 4.24
N LYS A 17 12.17 -0.37 5.54
CA LYS A 17 12.01 -1.53 6.43
C LYS A 17 10.54 -1.73 6.77
N ALA A 18 10.03 -2.94 6.57
CA ALA A 18 8.67 -3.29 6.99
C ALA A 18 8.66 -3.74 8.45
N ASN A 19 7.80 -3.11 9.25
CA ASN A 19 7.53 -3.50 10.63
C ASN A 19 6.05 -3.88 10.79
N PHE A 20 5.80 -4.98 11.51
CA PHE A 20 4.45 -5.48 11.74
C PHE A 20 4.16 -5.49 13.24
N SER A 21 3.05 -4.86 13.64
CA SER A 21 2.61 -4.91 15.02
C SER A 21 2.20 -6.33 15.44
N LEU A 22 2.04 -6.51 16.74
CA LEU A 22 1.26 -7.64 17.25
C LEU A 22 -0.18 -7.57 16.73
N PRO A 23 -0.88 -8.71 16.59
CA PRO A 23 -2.30 -8.73 16.26
C PRO A 23 -3.12 -7.94 17.28
N ARG A 24 -4.01 -7.08 16.76
CA ARG A 24 -5.01 -6.35 17.53
C ARG A 24 -6.18 -7.29 17.90
N PRO A 25 -7.07 -6.93 18.85
CA PRO A 25 -8.21 -7.78 19.22
C PRO A 25 -9.15 -8.15 18.07
N ASP A 26 -9.23 -7.29 17.04
CA ASP A 26 -9.96 -7.54 15.79
C ASP A 26 -9.18 -8.43 14.78
N SER A 27 -8.06 -9.02 15.21
CA SER A 27 -7.12 -9.79 14.40
C SER A 27 -6.47 -9.02 13.24
N SER A 28 -6.58 -7.69 13.22
CA SER A 28 -5.81 -6.85 12.30
C SER A 28 -4.37 -6.68 12.77
N ILE A 29 -3.48 -6.27 11.86
CA ILE A 29 -2.12 -5.84 12.18
C ILE A 29 -1.86 -4.45 11.60
N VAL A 30 -0.92 -3.72 12.18
CA VAL A 30 -0.39 -2.49 11.58
C VAL A 30 0.89 -2.82 10.84
N LEU A 31 0.91 -2.58 9.53
CA LEU A 31 2.13 -2.51 8.73
C LEU A 31 2.65 -1.07 8.78
N SER A 32 3.88 -0.90 9.24
CA SER A 32 4.61 0.38 9.19
C SER A 32 5.83 0.24 8.29
N LEU A 33 6.08 1.24 7.45
CA LEU A 33 7.28 1.33 6.61
C LEU A 33 8.19 2.41 7.20
N ILE A 34 9.44 2.04 7.45
CA ILE A 34 10.43 2.83 8.17
C ILE A 34 11.59 3.16 7.24
N ASP A 35 12.03 4.42 7.21
CA ASP A 35 13.19 4.84 6.43
C ASP A 35 14.53 4.55 7.13
N ASP A 36 15.63 4.97 6.51
CA ASP A 36 16.99 4.79 7.03
C ASP A 36 17.29 5.63 8.29
N SER A 37 16.49 6.67 8.54
CA SER A 37 16.55 7.49 9.75
C SER A 37 15.79 6.88 10.94
N GLU A 38 15.27 5.66 10.78
CA GLU A 38 14.38 4.98 11.72
C GLU A 38 13.05 5.74 11.94
N THR A 39 12.64 6.55 10.97
CA THR A 39 11.37 7.29 11.00
C THR A 39 10.29 6.49 10.26
N THR A 40 9.11 6.38 10.87
CA THR A 40 7.94 5.80 10.19
C THR A 40 7.40 6.76 9.14
N VAL A 41 7.53 6.40 7.86
CA VAL A 41 7.07 7.22 6.73
C VAL A 41 5.67 6.84 6.26
N TYR A 42 5.21 5.65 6.61
CA TYR A 42 3.88 5.16 6.26
C TYR A 42 3.38 4.12 7.27
N SER A 43 2.08 4.13 7.55
CA SER A 43 1.42 3.08 8.33
C SER A 43 0.05 2.77 7.76
N ARG A 44 -0.32 1.48 7.72
CA ARG A 44 -1.65 1.00 7.35
C ARG A 44 -2.08 -0.17 8.21
N VAL A 45 -3.36 -0.19 8.58
CA VAL A 45 -4.01 -1.35 9.20
C VAL A 45 -4.39 -2.36 8.12
N LEU A 46 -3.94 -3.60 8.28
CA LEU A 46 -4.34 -4.75 7.47
C LEU A 46 -5.32 -5.60 8.29
N GLY A 47 -6.57 -5.66 7.85
CA GLY A 47 -7.64 -6.41 8.50
C GLY A 47 -7.48 -7.93 8.35
N ALA A 48 -8.15 -8.68 9.20
CA ALA A 48 -8.09 -10.15 9.19
C ALA A 48 -8.45 -10.76 7.81
N ALA A 49 -9.46 -10.21 7.12
CA ALA A 49 -9.85 -10.65 5.79
C ALA A 49 -8.73 -10.47 4.76
N GLN A 50 -8.01 -9.34 4.81
CA GLN A 50 -6.86 -9.07 3.93
C GLN A 50 -5.68 -9.99 4.26
N LEU A 51 -5.47 -10.33 5.53
CA LEU A 51 -4.34 -11.18 5.94
C LEU A 51 -4.54 -12.66 5.60
N ASN A 52 -5.79 -13.13 5.67
CA ASN A 52 -6.14 -14.54 5.49
C ASN A 52 -6.35 -14.94 4.03
N ASP A 53 -6.58 -13.97 3.14
CA ASP A 53 -6.72 -14.17 1.70
C ASP A 53 -5.46 -13.65 0.97
N THR A 54 -4.77 -14.52 0.24
CA THR A 54 -3.54 -14.18 -0.48
C THR A 54 -3.76 -13.12 -1.56
N GLN A 55 -4.90 -13.16 -2.26
CA GLN A 55 -5.21 -12.19 -3.30
C GLN A 55 -5.55 -10.84 -2.68
N ALA A 56 -6.36 -10.82 -1.62
CA ALA A 56 -6.68 -9.59 -0.90
C ALA A 56 -5.43 -8.96 -0.24
N PHE A 57 -4.52 -9.79 0.26
CA PHE A 57 -3.23 -9.34 0.77
C PHE A 57 -2.40 -8.66 -0.32
N ALA A 58 -2.21 -9.35 -1.46
CA ALA A 58 -1.45 -8.81 -2.59
C ALA A 58 -2.05 -7.51 -3.12
N GLN A 59 -3.38 -7.43 -3.23
CA GLN A 59 -4.07 -6.19 -3.60
C GLN A 59 -3.79 -5.06 -2.60
N SER A 60 -3.85 -5.35 -1.30
CA SER A 60 -3.58 -4.34 -0.26
C SER A 60 -2.15 -3.80 -0.35
N LEU A 61 -1.17 -4.64 -0.72
CA LEU A 61 0.22 -4.21 -0.92
C LEU A 61 0.39 -3.33 -2.17
N GLU A 62 -0.31 -3.65 -3.26
CA GLU A 62 -0.29 -2.84 -4.48
C GLU A 62 -0.91 -1.46 -4.26
N GLU A 63 -2.02 -1.40 -3.50
CA GLU A 63 -2.63 -0.12 -3.10
C GLU A 63 -1.65 0.75 -2.29
N ILE A 64 -0.94 0.16 -1.33
CA ILE A 64 0.11 0.86 -0.56
C ILE A 64 1.21 1.38 -1.51
N ARG A 65 1.67 0.54 -2.44
CA ARG A 65 2.72 0.91 -3.41
C ARG A 65 2.30 2.09 -4.27
N LEU A 66 1.06 2.09 -4.76
CA LEU A 66 0.50 3.17 -5.56
C LEU A 66 0.37 4.47 -4.75
N GLU A 67 -0.08 4.40 -3.49
CA GLU A 67 -0.15 5.57 -2.62
C GLU A 67 1.22 6.20 -2.35
N LEU A 68 2.24 5.37 -2.12
CA LEU A 68 3.62 5.84 -1.95
C LEU A 68 4.17 6.47 -3.24
N ALA A 69 3.87 5.89 -4.40
CA ALA A 69 4.25 6.45 -5.71
C ALA A 69 3.60 7.82 -5.94
N VAL A 70 2.33 7.99 -5.56
CA VAL A 70 1.63 9.29 -5.62
C VAL A 70 2.28 10.31 -4.68
N ARG A 71 2.54 9.93 -3.42
CA ARG A 71 3.14 10.83 -2.41
C ARG A 71 4.56 11.29 -2.77
N SER A 72 5.35 10.42 -3.41
CA SER A 72 6.71 10.73 -3.84
C SER A 72 6.78 11.53 -5.15
N GLY A 73 5.64 11.83 -5.78
CA GLY A 73 5.58 12.46 -7.10
C GLY A 73 5.99 11.52 -8.26
N ASN A 74 6.42 10.29 -7.94
CA ASN A 74 6.78 9.24 -8.88
C ASN A 74 5.55 8.47 -9.36
N ILE A 75 4.55 9.18 -9.88
CA ILE A 75 3.41 8.53 -10.54
C ILE A 75 3.92 7.89 -11.85
N PRO A 76 3.75 6.57 -12.06
CA PRO A 76 4.07 5.95 -13.35
C PRO A 76 3.29 6.67 -14.47
N ALA A 77 3.96 6.95 -15.60
CA ALA A 77 3.35 7.73 -16.68
C ALA A 77 2.00 7.14 -17.16
N ASP A 78 1.88 5.82 -17.15
CA ASP A 78 0.66 5.10 -17.52
C ASP A 78 -0.50 5.35 -16.53
N LEU A 79 -0.22 5.39 -15.22
CA LEU A 79 -1.22 5.71 -14.20
C LEU A 79 -1.61 7.19 -14.24
N ARG A 80 -0.63 8.07 -14.52
CA ARG A 80 -0.86 9.51 -14.73
C ARG A 80 -1.80 9.74 -15.92
N LYS A 81 -1.68 8.91 -16.97
CA LYS A 81 -2.58 8.91 -18.14
C LYS A 81 -3.97 8.39 -17.78
N SER A 82 -4.09 7.26 -17.07
CA SER A 82 -5.40 6.74 -16.65
C SER A 82 -6.14 7.68 -15.69
N LEU A 83 -5.44 8.35 -14.77
CA LEU A 83 -6.03 9.37 -13.90
C LEU A 83 -6.49 10.60 -14.69
N LYS A 84 -5.68 11.09 -15.66
CA LYS A 84 -6.05 12.20 -16.54
C LYS A 84 -7.23 11.86 -17.47
N GLU A 85 -7.31 10.62 -17.92
CA GLU A 85 -8.42 10.10 -18.72
C GLU A 85 -9.69 9.96 -17.88
N GLN A 86 -9.60 9.50 -16.62
CA GLN A 86 -10.74 9.48 -15.69
C GLN A 86 -11.21 10.88 -15.27
N ASP A 87 -10.29 11.82 -15.03
CA ASP A 87 -10.63 13.25 -14.82
C ASP A 87 -11.31 13.86 -16.06
N SER A 88 -10.92 13.44 -17.27
CA SER A 88 -11.58 13.89 -18.50
C SER A 88 -13.00 13.31 -18.64
N VAL A 89 -13.26 12.10 -18.13
CA VAL A 89 -14.60 11.47 -18.13
C VAL A 89 -15.54 12.12 -17.08
N LEU A 90 -15.01 12.81 -16.07
CA LEU A 90 -15.79 13.57 -15.08
C LEU A 90 -16.04 15.03 -15.48
N SER A 91 -15.90 15.38 -16.76
CA SER A 91 -16.49 16.61 -17.30
C SER A 91 -18.01 16.46 -17.34
N TYR A 92 -18.65 16.84 -16.24
CA TYR A 92 -20.08 17.09 -16.09
C TYR A 92 -20.70 17.64 -17.39
N HIS A 93 -21.50 16.82 -18.07
CA HIS A 93 -22.66 17.33 -18.78
C HIS A 93 -23.63 17.82 -17.71
N ILE A 94 -23.50 19.09 -17.31
CA ILE A 94 -24.64 19.85 -16.80
C ILE A 94 -25.33 20.39 -18.05
N ALA A 95 -26.45 19.76 -18.39
CA ALA A 95 -27.54 20.36 -19.15
C ALA A 95 -28.85 19.84 -18.55
#